data_AF-A0A968QET9-F1
#
_entry.id   AF-A0A968QET9-F1
#
_cell.length_a   1.000
_cell.length_b   1.000
_cell.length_c   1.000
_cell.angle_alpha   90.00
_cell.angle_beta   90.00
_cell.angle_gamma   90.00
#
_symmetry.space_group_name_H-M   'P 1'
#
loop_
_entity.id
_entity.type
_entity.pdbx_description
1 polymer ?
#
loop_
_entity_poly.entity_id
_entity_poly.type
_entity_poly.pdbx_seq_one_letter_code
_entity_poly.pdbx_strand_id
1 'polypeptide(L)'
;MESTDPQLIRALLRTAYQGDKPPPVLLEAALRKFRLPRTHKQPKLLHILASILKLVLTYGTSDTTTMTQLDCTRKNSAYQCGRLLAICEEAQRRASGNINTTVVDRFYGAASTSPAAYLSLLHTRAKTSHLPQIRRKNRGYVEIEKLLQEVWVSIAELGDVPTILMPKEQAEFAIGFYCQKANFFKSSKPKTDPQQNDKGE
;
A
#
# COMPACT_ATOMS: atom_id res chain seq x y z
N MET A 1 -26.20 -5.85 -5.32
CA MET A 1 -26.54 -7.09 -6.02
C MET A 1 -25.28 -7.62 -6.65
N GLU A 2 -24.76 -8.69 -6.05
CA GLU A 2 -23.63 -9.47 -6.54
C GLU A 2 -24.02 -10.11 -7.86
N SER A 3 -23.56 -9.56 -8.97
CA SER A 3 -23.47 -10.33 -10.21
C SER A 3 -22.23 -11.22 -10.09
N THR A 4 -22.37 -12.34 -9.38
CA THR A 4 -21.33 -13.35 -9.28
C THR A 4 -21.28 -14.07 -10.62
N ASP A 5 -20.44 -13.57 -11.53
CA ASP A 5 -20.24 -14.16 -12.84
C ASP A 5 -19.89 -15.67 -12.66
N PRO A 6 -20.76 -16.60 -13.11
CA PRO A 6 -20.53 -18.03 -12.95
C PRO A 6 -19.21 -18.49 -13.58
N GLN A 7 -18.73 -17.78 -14.61
CA GLN A 7 -17.45 -18.06 -15.24
C GLN A 7 -16.27 -17.70 -14.32
N LEU A 8 -16.37 -16.58 -13.61
CA LEU A 8 -15.36 -16.17 -12.64
C LEU A 8 -15.27 -17.14 -11.47
N ILE A 9 -16.42 -17.60 -10.94
CA ILE A 9 -16.46 -18.61 -9.88
C ILE A 9 -15.77 -19.90 -10.35
N ARG A 10 -16.14 -20.39 -11.54
CA ARG A 10 -15.54 -21.60 -12.10
C ARG A 10 -14.03 -21.45 -12.27
N ALA A 11 -13.57 -20.31 -12.76
CA ALA A 11 -12.14 -20.08 -12.98
C ALA A 11 -11.37 -19.97 -11.65
N LEU A 12 -11.95 -19.35 -10.61
CA LEU A 12 -11.39 -19.34 -9.26
C LEU A 12 -11.31 -20.76 -8.65
N LEU A 13 -12.34 -21.58 -8.85
CA LEU A 13 -12.33 -22.98 -8.40
C LEU A 13 -11.22 -23.78 -9.10
N ARG A 14 -11.01 -23.57 -10.40
CA ARG A 14 -9.89 -24.21 -11.11
C ARG A 14 -8.53 -23.74 -10.58
N THR A 15 -8.37 -22.44 -10.30
CA THR A 15 -7.14 -21.95 -9.65
C THR A 15 -6.91 -22.61 -8.29
N ALA A 16 -7.95 -22.77 -7.48
CA ALA A 16 -7.84 -23.36 -6.14
C ALA A 16 -7.55 -24.87 -6.17
N TYR A 17 -8.20 -25.63 -7.05
CA TYR A 17 -8.12 -27.10 -7.05
C TYR A 17 -7.16 -27.68 -8.09
N GLN A 18 -7.02 -27.03 -9.26
CA GLN A 18 -6.24 -27.55 -10.38
C GLN A 18 -4.89 -26.86 -10.53
N GLY A 19 -4.65 -25.77 -9.80
CA GLY A 19 -3.44 -24.99 -9.96
C GLY A 19 -3.43 -24.17 -11.26
N ASP A 20 -4.59 -23.87 -11.85
CA ASP A 20 -4.70 -22.97 -13.00
C ASP A 20 -4.38 -21.51 -12.66
N LYS A 21 -3.84 -20.76 -13.64
CA LYS A 21 -3.54 -19.33 -13.46
C LYS A 21 -4.79 -18.54 -13.03
N PRO A 22 -4.67 -17.60 -12.08
CA PRO A 22 -5.79 -16.79 -11.62
C PRO A 22 -6.34 -15.95 -12.78
N PRO A 23 -7.67 -15.79 -12.88
CA PRO A 23 -8.30 -15.02 -13.94
C PRO A 23 -7.76 -13.58 -14.01
N PRO A 24 -7.36 -13.08 -15.19
CA PRO A 24 -6.83 -11.72 -15.34
C PRO A 24 -7.88 -10.65 -14.97
N VAL A 25 -9.17 -10.99 -15.07
CA VAL A 25 -10.29 -10.12 -14.66
C VAL A 25 -10.20 -9.73 -13.17
N LEU A 26 -9.62 -10.59 -12.32
CA LEU A 26 -9.42 -10.28 -10.90
C LEU A 26 -8.47 -9.10 -10.69
N LEU A 27 -7.41 -9.01 -11.50
CA LEU A 27 -6.44 -7.92 -11.43
C LEU A 27 -7.15 -6.59 -11.71
N GLU A 28 -7.84 -6.51 -12.83
CA GLU A 28 -8.54 -5.29 -13.23
C GLU A 28 -9.64 -4.91 -12.24
N ALA A 29 -10.44 -5.89 -11.80
CA ALA A 29 -11.50 -5.65 -10.83
C ALA A 29 -10.94 -5.15 -9.49
N ALA A 30 -9.85 -5.74 -9.01
CA ALA A 30 -9.19 -5.32 -7.78
C ALA A 30 -8.58 -3.92 -7.91
N LEU A 31 -7.89 -3.63 -9.02
CA LEU A 31 -7.33 -2.29 -9.29
C LEU A 31 -8.42 -1.22 -9.39
N ARG A 32 -9.53 -1.50 -10.09
CA ARG A 32 -10.68 -0.58 -10.19
C ARG A 32 -11.25 -0.28 -8.80
N LYS A 33 -11.41 -1.29 -7.95
CA LYS A 33 -11.90 -1.10 -6.57
C LYS A 33 -10.88 -0.36 -5.70
N PHE A 34 -9.58 -0.60 -5.88
CA PHE A 34 -8.52 0.12 -5.16
C PHE A 34 -8.52 1.62 -5.45
N ARG A 35 -8.91 2.04 -6.66
CA ARG A 35 -9.00 3.46 -7.02
C ARG A 35 -10.16 4.21 -6.35
N LEU A 36 -11.12 3.48 -5.77
CA LEU A 36 -12.27 4.11 -5.11
C LEU A 36 -11.88 4.63 -3.72
N PRO A 37 -12.13 5.92 -3.41
CA PRO A 37 -11.76 6.49 -2.10
C PRO A 37 -12.34 5.74 -0.90
N ARG A 38 -13.56 5.20 -1.05
CA ARG A 38 -14.25 4.43 0.00
C ARG A 38 -13.48 3.18 0.42
N THR A 39 -12.69 2.59 -0.47
CA THR A 39 -11.90 1.39 -0.22
C THR A 39 -10.84 1.64 0.86
N HIS A 40 -10.19 2.79 0.84
CA HIS A 40 -9.11 3.11 1.79
C HIS A 40 -9.61 3.41 3.21
N LYS A 41 -10.91 3.63 3.38
CA LYS A 41 -11.58 3.80 4.67
C LYS A 41 -12.02 2.47 5.30
N GLN A 42 -12.05 1.39 4.52
CA GLN A 42 -12.48 0.07 4.96
C GLN A 42 -11.27 -0.89 5.04
N PRO A 43 -10.67 -1.09 6.23
CA PRO A 43 -9.44 -1.88 6.35
C PRO A 43 -9.63 -3.34 5.93
N LYS A 44 -10.80 -3.94 6.20
CA LYS A 44 -11.13 -5.31 5.78
C LYS A 44 -11.15 -5.45 4.26
N LEU A 45 -11.81 -4.52 3.57
CA LEU A 45 -11.90 -4.53 2.11
C LEU A 45 -10.52 -4.31 1.49
N LEU A 46 -9.74 -3.36 2.02
CA LEU A 46 -8.38 -3.09 1.57
C LEU A 46 -7.49 -4.34 1.69
N HIS A 47 -7.59 -5.07 2.80
CA HIS A 47 -6.87 -6.32 3.01
C HIS A 47 -7.26 -7.40 1.99
N ILE A 48 -8.57 -7.61 1.75
CA ILE A 48 -9.06 -8.58 0.77
C ILE A 48 -8.52 -8.25 -0.63
N LEU A 49 -8.60 -6.99 -1.05
CA LEU A 49 -8.12 -6.58 -2.37
C LEU A 49 -6.59 -6.73 -2.47
N ALA A 50 -5.83 -6.38 -1.44
CA ALA A 50 -4.38 -6.57 -1.42
C ALA A 50 -4.01 -8.06 -1.55
N SER A 51 -4.76 -8.94 -0.87
CA SER A 51 -4.59 -10.38 -0.97
C SER A 51 -4.91 -10.93 -2.37
N ILE A 52 -5.93 -10.40 -3.05
CA ILE A 52 -6.23 -10.76 -4.44
C ILE A 52 -5.10 -10.32 -5.37
N LEU A 53 -4.63 -9.08 -5.23
CA LEU A 53 -3.51 -8.58 -6.05
C LEU A 53 -2.24 -9.40 -5.81
N LYS A 54 -1.95 -9.73 -4.55
CA LYS A 54 -0.83 -10.62 -4.18
C LYS A 54 -0.99 -11.97 -4.87
N LEU A 55 -2.16 -12.61 -4.76
CA LEU A 55 -2.43 -13.90 -5.41
C LEU A 55 -2.12 -13.83 -6.91
N VAL A 56 -2.57 -12.80 -7.62
CA VAL A 56 -2.33 -12.65 -9.06
C VAL A 56 -0.85 -12.45 -9.40
N LEU A 57 -0.10 -11.71 -8.58
CA LEU A 57 1.32 -11.43 -8.83
C LEU A 57 2.24 -12.59 -8.45
N THR A 58 1.94 -13.30 -7.36
CA THR A 58 2.79 -14.40 -6.86
C THR A 58 2.44 -15.74 -7.49
N TYR A 59 1.41 -15.80 -8.32
CA TYR A 59 0.99 -17.06 -8.91
C TYR A 59 2.01 -17.61 -9.89
N GLY A 60 2.54 -18.80 -9.61
CA GLY A 60 3.55 -19.45 -10.44
C GLY A 60 4.93 -18.79 -10.38
N THR A 61 5.17 -17.90 -9.42
CA THR A 61 6.49 -17.33 -9.12
C THR A 61 6.95 -17.81 -7.73
N SER A 62 8.27 -17.99 -7.56
CA SER A 62 8.86 -18.46 -6.30
C SER A 62 8.78 -17.43 -5.16
N ASP A 63 8.22 -16.24 -5.41
CA ASP A 63 8.17 -15.08 -4.50
C ASP A 63 7.00 -15.11 -3.50
N THR A 64 6.38 -16.27 -3.28
CA THR A 64 5.18 -16.41 -2.42
C THR A 64 5.39 -15.94 -0.98
N THR A 65 6.63 -16.03 -0.46
CA THR A 65 6.98 -15.68 0.92
C THR A 65 7.20 -14.17 1.14
N THR A 66 7.54 -13.41 0.09
CA THR A 66 8.12 -12.06 0.22
C THR A 66 7.10 -10.96 0.50
N MET A 67 5.81 -11.20 0.26
CA MET A 67 4.77 -10.14 0.35
C MET A 67 3.89 -10.25 1.60
N THR A 68 4.42 -10.75 2.72
CA THR A 68 3.66 -10.95 3.97
C THR A 68 3.88 -9.80 4.96
N GLN A 69 4.99 -9.09 4.80
CA GLN A 69 5.40 -7.95 5.63
C GLN A 69 5.90 -6.81 4.74
N LEU A 70 6.12 -5.64 5.33
CA LEU A 70 6.76 -4.53 4.65
C LEU A 70 8.19 -4.92 4.32
N ASP A 71 8.46 -5.11 3.03
CA ASP A 71 9.81 -5.29 2.51
C ASP A 71 10.35 -3.94 2.02
N CYS A 72 11.34 -3.37 2.71
CA CYS A 72 11.94 -2.10 2.31
C CYS A 72 12.95 -2.25 1.17
N THR A 73 13.52 -3.45 0.97
CA THR A 73 14.60 -3.70 0.01
C THR A 73 14.10 -4.22 -1.34
N ARG A 74 12.77 -4.33 -1.50
CA ARG A 74 12.12 -4.74 -2.75
C ARG A 74 12.55 -3.82 -3.90
N LYS A 75 13.31 -4.39 -4.84
CA LYS A 75 13.83 -3.72 -6.04
C LYS A 75 12.76 -3.53 -7.11
N ASN A 76 11.69 -2.80 -6.78
CA ASN A 76 10.60 -2.50 -7.69
C ASN A 76 10.12 -1.05 -7.49
N SER A 77 10.34 -0.20 -8.50
CA SER A 77 10.03 1.23 -8.40
C SER A 77 8.55 1.50 -8.15
N ALA A 78 7.65 0.70 -8.71
CA ALA A 78 6.21 0.87 -8.51
C ALA A 78 5.81 0.56 -7.06
N TYR A 79 6.37 -0.50 -6.47
CA TYR A 79 6.17 -0.82 -5.06
C TYR A 79 6.70 0.30 -4.14
N GLN A 80 7.90 0.83 -4.42
CA GLN A 80 8.48 1.95 -3.66
C GLN A 80 7.62 3.22 -3.79
N CYS A 81 7.08 3.50 -4.99
CA CYS A 81 6.12 4.58 -5.22
C CYS A 81 4.84 4.42 -4.38
N GLY A 82 4.35 3.19 -4.22
CA GLY A 82 3.23 2.86 -3.34
C GLY A 82 3.55 3.17 -1.87
N ARG A 83 4.73 2.76 -1.39
CA ARG A 83 5.22 3.09 -0.04
C ARG A 83 5.29 4.60 0.17
N LEU A 84 5.82 5.34 -0.81
CA LEU A 84 5.92 6.79 -0.76
C LEU A 84 4.56 7.46 -0.55
N LEU A 85 3.53 7.01 -1.29
CA LEU A 85 2.17 7.54 -1.12
C LEU A 85 1.63 7.30 0.30
N ALA A 86 1.87 6.11 0.87
CA ALA A 86 1.45 5.80 2.24
C ALA A 86 2.17 6.69 3.28
N ILE A 87 3.47 6.95 3.10
CA ILE A 87 4.24 7.85 3.97
C ILE A 87 3.71 9.29 3.88
N CYS A 88 3.36 9.77 2.67
CA CYS A 88 2.75 11.08 2.49
C CYS A 88 1.37 11.18 3.18
N GLU A 89 0.54 10.12 3.11
CA GLU A 89 -0.73 10.06 3.83
C GLU A 89 -0.51 10.15 5.34
N GLU A 90 0.46 9.40 5.86
CA GLU A 90 0.79 9.41 7.28
C GLU A 90 1.33 10.76 7.74
N ALA A 91 2.20 11.39 6.94
CA ALA A 91 2.69 12.74 7.20
C ALA A 91 1.52 13.75 7.32
N GLN A 92 0.56 13.68 6.40
CA GLN A 92 -0.63 14.54 6.46
C GLN A 92 -1.44 14.29 7.74
N ARG A 93 -1.67 13.03 8.11
CA ARG A 93 -2.41 12.66 9.34
C ARG A 93 -1.72 13.16 10.59
N ARG A 94 -0.40 12.99 10.71
CA ARG A 94 0.36 13.47 11.88
C ARG A 94 0.36 15.00 11.97
N ALA A 95 0.49 15.68 10.84
CA ALA A 95 0.46 17.15 10.75
C ALA A 95 -0.90 17.74 11.14
N SER A 96 -1.96 17.29 10.47
CA SER A 96 -3.30 17.89 10.57
C SER A 96 -4.18 17.26 11.66
N GLY A 97 -3.86 16.05 12.14
CA GLY A 97 -4.69 15.32 13.09
C GLY A 97 -5.88 14.66 12.38
N ASN A 98 -7.09 14.90 12.88
CA ASN A 98 -8.30 14.28 12.35
C ASN A 98 -8.76 15.01 11.08
N ILE A 99 -8.58 14.37 9.92
CA ILE A 99 -8.91 14.93 8.61
C ILE A 99 -9.99 14.10 7.91
N ASN A 100 -10.98 14.79 7.33
CA ASN A 100 -12.09 14.14 6.61
C ASN A 100 -11.71 13.65 5.21
N THR A 101 -10.66 14.23 4.63
CA THR A 101 -10.16 13.90 3.29
C THR A 101 -8.65 13.81 3.31
N THR A 102 -8.12 12.68 2.86
CA THR A 102 -6.68 12.46 2.76
C THR A 102 -6.17 12.72 1.34
N VAL A 103 -4.84 12.83 1.19
CA VAL A 103 -4.18 12.84 -0.12
C VAL A 103 -4.52 11.59 -0.94
N VAL A 104 -4.71 10.45 -0.29
CA VAL A 104 -5.11 9.19 -0.92
C VAL A 104 -6.52 9.28 -1.49
N ASP A 105 -7.48 9.86 -0.76
CA ASP A 105 -8.85 10.04 -1.25
C ASP A 105 -8.92 10.83 -2.57
N ARG A 106 -7.97 11.74 -2.80
CA ARG A 106 -7.95 12.61 -4.00
C ARG A 106 -7.05 12.11 -5.11
N PHE A 107 -5.87 11.58 -4.75
CA PHE A 107 -4.79 11.35 -5.70
C PHE A 107 -4.46 9.87 -5.90
N TYR A 108 -5.04 8.92 -5.16
CA TYR A 108 -4.66 7.50 -5.32
C TYR A 108 -4.85 7.02 -6.76
N GLY A 109 -6.02 7.27 -7.36
CA GLY A 109 -6.30 6.83 -8.72
C GLY A 109 -5.25 7.33 -9.73
N ALA A 110 -4.90 8.60 -9.65
CA ALA A 110 -3.94 9.22 -10.57
C ALA A 110 -2.48 8.87 -10.24
N ALA A 111 -2.11 8.76 -8.97
CA ALA A 111 -0.78 8.32 -8.54
C ALA A 111 -0.53 6.85 -8.89
N SER A 112 -1.56 6.01 -8.86
CA SER A 112 -1.46 4.59 -9.23
C SER A 112 -1.24 4.37 -10.73
N THR A 113 -1.50 5.37 -11.57
CA THR A 113 -1.31 5.28 -13.03
C THR A 113 -0.13 6.12 -13.52
N SER A 114 0.13 7.27 -12.89
CA SER A 114 1.12 8.26 -13.33
C SER A 114 1.93 8.84 -12.16
N PRO A 115 2.74 8.03 -11.46
CA PRO A 115 3.34 8.42 -10.19
C PRO A 115 4.29 9.62 -10.28
N ALA A 116 5.05 9.78 -11.36
CA ALA A 116 5.99 10.92 -11.50
C ALA A 116 5.33 12.29 -11.33
N ALA A 117 4.14 12.49 -11.90
CA ALA A 117 3.42 13.76 -11.83
C ALA A 117 2.83 14.05 -10.43
N TYR A 118 2.36 13.02 -9.73
CA TYR A 118 1.62 13.19 -8.48
C TYR A 118 2.50 13.02 -7.23
N LEU A 119 3.49 12.13 -7.25
CA LEU A 119 4.36 11.90 -6.09
C LEU A 119 5.32 13.06 -5.85
N SER A 120 5.79 13.73 -6.91
CA SER A 120 6.58 14.96 -6.79
C SER A 120 5.78 16.08 -6.10
N LEU A 121 4.53 16.30 -6.54
CA LEU A 121 3.60 17.25 -5.90
C LEU A 121 3.35 16.92 -4.42
N LEU A 122 3.08 15.65 -4.12
CA LEU A 122 2.82 15.19 -2.75
C LEU A 122 4.06 15.28 -1.86
N HIS A 123 5.25 15.01 -2.41
CA HIS A 123 6.51 15.15 -1.70
C HIS A 123 6.78 16.61 -1.31
N THR A 124 6.60 17.54 -2.26
CA THR A 124 6.73 18.97 -1.99
C THR A 124 5.77 19.42 -0.90
N ARG A 125 4.49 19.02 -0.97
CA ARG A 125 3.51 19.32 0.09
C ARG A 125 3.88 18.72 1.44
N ALA A 126 4.39 17.49 1.46
CA ALA A 126 4.86 16.85 2.68
C ALA A 126 6.00 17.65 3.32
N LYS A 127 7.00 18.08 2.53
CA LYS A 127 8.14 18.86 3.01
C LYS A 127 7.77 20.28 3.45
N THR A 128 6.94 21.00 2.69
CA THR A 128 6.67 22.42 2.97
C THR A 128 5.58 22.61 4.02
N SER A 129 4.58 21.73 4.07
CA SER A 129 3.38 21.94 4.89
C SER A 129 3.26 20.95 6.04
N HIS A 130 3.55 19.67 5.82
CA HIS A 130 3.30 18.63 6.84
C HIS A 130 4.46 18.48 7.81
N LEU A 131 5.69 18.29 7.31
CA LEU A 131 6.88 18.11 8.13
C LEU A 131 7.11 19.25 9.16
N PRO A 132 6.98 20.55 8.81
CA PRO A 132 7.14 21.62 9.80
C PRO A 132 6.09 21.56 10.93
N GLN A 133 4.85 21.17 10.60
CA GLN A 133 3.79 21.00 11.59
C GLN A 133 4.03 19.78 12.48
N ILE A 134 4.52 18.68 11.92
CA ILE A 134 4.89 17.47 12.68
C ILE A 134 6.02 17.81 13.66
N ARG A 135 7.03 18.56 13.21
CA ARG A 135 8.14 19.04 14.05
C ARG A 135 7.63 19.88 15.21
N ARG A 136 6.79 20.88 14.92
CA ARG A 136 6.22 21.77 15.95
C ARG A 136 5.36 21.01 16.97
N LYS A 137 4.64 19.98 16.55
CA LYS A 137 3.75 19.18 17.41
C LYS A 137 4.45 17.98 18.06
N ASN A 138 5.75 17.77 17.81
CA ASN A 138 6.53 16.61 18.22
C ASN A 138 5.88 15.24 17.90
N ARG A 139 5.35 15.09 16.68
CA ARG A 139 4.63 13.88 16.24
C ARG A 139 5.48 12.95 15.37
N GLY A 140 6.73 12.72 15.75
CA GLY A 140 7.64 11.81 15.03
C GLY A 140 8.16 12.37 13.70
N TYR A 141 8.67 13.61 13.70
CA TYR A 141 9.26 14.26 12.52
C TYR A 141 10.40 13.42 11.92
N VAL A 142 11.35 13.01 12.76
CA VAL A 142 12.55 12.27 12.34
C VAL A 142 12.21 10.94 11.68
N GLU A 143 11.16 10.26 12.16
CA GLU A 143 10.69 8.99 11.58
C GLU A 143 10.19 9.19 10.15
N ILE A 144 9.28 10.15 9.93
CA ILE A 144 8.71 10.41 8.60
C ILE A 144 9.76 10.94 7.64
N GLU A 145 10.66 11.82 8.10
CA GLU A 145 11.74 12.36 7.27
C GLU A 145 12.70 11.24 6.80
N LYS A 146 13.11 10.36 7.72
CA LYS A 146 13.95 9.20 7.38
C LYS A 146 13.28 8.26 6.39
N LEU A 147 12.00 7.94 6.59
CA LEU A 147 11.24 7.09 5.68
C LEU A 147 11.09 7.71 4.28
N LEU A 148 10.83 9.02 4.20
CA LEU A 148 10.79 9.72 2.92
C LEU A 148 12.14 9.64 2.21
N GLN A 149 13.25 9.91 2.93
CA GLN A 149 14.58 9.85 2.35
C GLN A 149 14.95 8.44 1.88
N GLU A 150 14.69 7.43 2.71
CA GLU A 150 14.94 6.01 2.40
C GLU A 150 14.27 5.60 1.08
N VAL A 151 12.98 5.90 0.93
CA VAL A 151 12.23 5.52 -0.27
C VAL A 151 12.70 6.28 -1.51
N TRP A 152 13.06 7.56 -1.38
CA TRP A 152 13.60 8.33 -2.51
C TRP A 152 14.97 7.83 -2.96
N VAL A 153 15.85 7.45 -2.03
CA VAL A 153 17.13 6.84 -2.36
C VAL A 153 16.90 5.52 -3.09
N SER A 154 16.01 4.67 -2.58
CA SER A 154 15.67 3.40 -3.24
C SER A 154 15.09 3.59 -4.65
N ILE A 155 14.24 4.60 -4.86
CA ILE A 155 13.71 4.91 -6.20
C ILE A 155 14.82 5.39 -7.14
N ALA A 156 15.73 6.26 -6.68
CA ALA A 156 16.84 6.76 -7.48
C ALA A 156 17.77 5.62 -7.93
N GLU A 157 18.05 4.65 -7.04
CA GLU A 157 18.84 3.45 -7.36
C GLU A 157 18.18 2.54 -8.43
N LEU A 158 16.85 2.62 -8.57
CA LEU A 158 16.07 1.80 -9.51
C LEU A 158 15.77 2.49 -10.85
N GLY A 159 16.35 3.67 -11.11
CA GLY A 159 16.19 4.39 -12.38
C GLY A 159 15.02 5.38 -12.41
N ASP A 160 14.80 6.08 -11.29
CA ASP A 160 13.81 7.15 -11.10
C ASP A 160 12.34 6.72 -11.02
N VAL A 161 11.46 7.71 -10.75
CA VAL A 161 10.02 7.51 -10.64
C VAL A 161 9.43 7.24 -12.04
N PRO A 162 8.73 6.11 -12.24
CA PRO A 162 8.11 5.81 -13.53
C PRO A 162 7.05 6.86 -13.90
N THR A 163 6.97 7.20 -15.19
CA THR A 163 5.99 8.15 -15.70
C THR A 163 4.59 7.54 -15.77
N ILE A 164 4.50 6.27 -16.16
CA ILE A 164 3.27 5.50 -16.31
C ILE A 164 3.48 4.10 -15.73
N LEU A 165 2.47 3.57 -15.04
CA LEU A 165 2.47 2.20 -14.53
C LEU A 165 1.54 1.29 -15.34
N MET A 166 2.07 0.16 -15.80
CA MET A 166 1.33 -0.94 -16.41
C MET A 166 0.53 -1.72 -15.35
N PRO A 167 -0.55 -2.45 -15.70
CA PRO A 167 -1.44 -3.06 -14.70
C PRO A 167 -0.75 -3.91 -13.62
N LYS A 168 0.29 -4.68 -13.97
CA LYS A 168 1.08 -5.44 -12.99
C LYS A 168 1.84 -4.52 -12.03
N GLU A 169 2.41 -3.44 -12.53
CA GLU A 169 3.11 -2.43 -11.72
C GLU A 169 2.14 -1.63 -10.86
N GLN A 170 0.91 -1.38 -11.33
CA GLN A 170 -0.14 -0.79 -10.50
C GLN A 170 -0.52 -1.69 -9.32
N ALA A 171 -0.44 -3.02 -9.50
CA ALA A 171 -0.64 -3.96 -8.41
C ALA A 171 0.54 -3.96 -7.43
N GLU A 172 1.78 -3.89 -7.91
CA GLU A 172 2.97 -3.69 -7.06
C GLU A 172 2.86 -2.40 -6.24
N PHE A 173 2.44 -1.29 -6.86
CA PHE A 173 2.15 -0.02 -6.20
C PHE A 173 1.09 -0.18 -5.10
N ALA A 174 -0.03 -0.85 -5.41
CA ALA A 174 -1.10 -1.06 -4.45
C ALA A 174 -0.64 -1.89 -3.24
N ILE A 175 0.22 -2.89 -3.46
CA ILE A 175 0.74 -3.72 -2.38
C ILE A 175 1.77 -2.97 -1.55
N GLY A 176 2.68 -2.21 -2.16
CA GLY A 176 3.62 -1.35 -1.43
C GLY A 176 2.91 -0.32 -0.54
N PHE A 177 1.86 0.31 -1.09
CA PHE A 177 0.98 1.19 -0.33
C PHE A 177 0.33 0.48 0.85
N TYR A 178 -0.27 -0.70 0.61
CA TYR A 178 -0.94 -1.49 1.64
C TYR A 178 0.02 -1.93 2.76
N CYS A 179 1.18 -2.48 2.41
CA CYS A 179 2.18 -2.97 3.37
C CYS A 179 2.70 -1.83 4.27
N GLN A 180 3.04 -0.68 3.67
CA GLN A 180 3.52 0.48 4.43
C GLN A 180 2.44 1.03 5.36
N LYS A 181 1.19 1.11 4.88
CA LYS A 181 0.05 1.54 5.70
C LYS A 181 -0.22 0.57 6.86
N ALA A 182 -0.19 -0.73 6.60
CA ALA A 182 -0.33 -1.75 7.64
C ALA A 182 0.79 -1.67 8.69
N ASN A 183 2.02 -1.33 8.29
CA ASN A 183 3.13 -1.12 9.21
C ASN A 183 2.86 0.05 10.18
N PHE A 184 2.39 1.20 9.68
CA PHE A 184 2.01 2.33 10.54
C PHE A 184 0.89 1.99 11.52
N PHE A 185 -0.11 1.21 11.08
CA PHE A 185 -1.18 0.74 11.96
C PHE A 185 -0.68 -0.19 13.07
N LYS A 186 0.29 -1.08 12.77
CA LYS A 186 0.90 -1.96 13.76
C LYS A 186 1.70 -1.16 14.79
N SER A 187 2.53 -0.22 14.36
CA SER A 187 3.33 0.64 15.25
C SER A 187 2.48 1.56 16.13
N SER A 188 1.26 1.90 15.69
CA SER A 188 0.33 2.73 16.46
C SER A 188 -0.46 1.97 17.53
N LYS A 189 -0.53 0.63 17.49
CA LYS A 189 -1.18 -0.15 18.55
C LYS A 189 -0.20 -0.29 19.73
N PRO A 190 -0.64 -0.07 20.98
CA PRO A 190 0.18 -0.43 22.14
C PRO A 190 0.49 -1.93 22.05
N LYS A 191 1.76 -2.30 22.21
CA LYS A 191 2.17 -3.70 22.34
C LYS A 191 1.45 -4.25 23.58
N THR A 192 0.41 -5.05 23.38
CA THR A 192 -0.12 -5.87 24.45
C THR A 192 0.91 -6.98 24.65
N ASP A 193 1.72 -6.86 25.71
CA ASP A 193 2.62 -7.94 26.10
C ASP A 193 1.80 -9.22 26.31
N PRO A 194 2.24 -10.39 25.80
CA PRO A 194 1.65 -11.65 26.20
C PRO A 194 1.97 -11.84 27.68
N GLN A 195 0.95 -11.68 28.56
CA GLN A 195 1.07 -12.10 29.94
C GLN A 195 1.42 -13.59 29.98
N GLN A 196 2.64 -13.88 30.39
CA GLN A 196 3.01 -15.15 30.99
C GLN A 196 2.14 -15.36 32.23
N ASN A 197 1.03 -16.07 32.07
CA ASN A 197 0.38 -16.76 33.18
C ASN A 197 0.78 -18.23 33.10
N ASP A 198 1.96 -18.52 33.63
CA ASP A 198 2.25 -19.85 34.17
C ASP A 198 3.18 -19.72 35.38
N LYS A 199 2.57 -19.39 36.52
CA LYS A 199 3.08 -19.68 37.86
C LYS A 199 1.91 -19.79 38.85
N GLY A 200 1.66 -21.02 39.30
CA GLY A 200 1.25 -21.37 40.65
C GLY A 200 -0.16 -20.98 41.09
N GLU A 201 -1.03 -21.97 41.24
CA GLU A 201 -1.37 -22.59 42.53
C GLU A 201 -2.08 -23.94 42.30
#